data_AF-S3LDK2-F1
#
_entry.id   AF-S3LDK2-F1
#
_cell.length_a   1.000
_cell.length_b   1.000
_cell.length_c   1.000
_cell.angle_alpha   90.00
_cell.angle_beta   90.00
_cell.angle_gamma   90.00
#
_symmetry.space_group_name_H-M   'P 1'
#
loop_
_entity.id
_entity.type
_entity.pdbx_description
1 polymer ?
#
loop_
_entity_poly.entity_id
_entity_poly.type
_entity_poly.pdbx_seq_one_letter_code
_entity_poly.pdbx_strand_id
1 'polypeptide(L)' 'MNIQDTAVNVYSTDKTDSFHVVSFIKLKDDKIISLDEYWGDDGKPPQWRLEKKTWNKNT' A
#
# COMPACT_ATOMS: atom_id res chain seq x y z
N MET A 1 -14.89 10.65 -18.35
CA MET A 1 -13.69 9.88 -17.95
C MET A 1 -13.78 9.75 -16.45
N ASN A 2 -13.87 8.52 -15.96
CA ASN A 2 -14.13 8.25 -14.54
C ASN A 2 -12.86 7.66 -13.93
N ILE A 3 -12.65 7.88 -12.63
CA ILE A 3 -11.54 7.29 -11.89
C ILE A 3 -12.14 6.48 -10.74
N GLN A 4 -11.68 5.25 -10.58
CA GLN A 4 -11.94 4.40 -9.41
C GLN A 4 -10.61 4.14 -8.69
N ASP A 5 -10.66 4.02 -7.38
CA ASP A 5 -9.52 3.64 -6.55
C ASP A 5 -9.85 2.43 -5.67
N THR A 6 -8.82 1.64 -5.39
CA THR A 6 -8.91 0.51 -4.46
C THR A 6 -7.64 0.40 -3.66
N ALA A 7 -7.76 -0.08 -2.42
CA ALA A 7 -6.65 -0.41 -1.55
C ALA A 7 -6.79 -1.89 -1.16
N VAL A 8 -5.73 -2.66 -1.40
CA VAL A 8 -5.69 -4.10 -1.15
C VAL A 8 -4.41 -4.49 -0.43
N ASN A 9 -4.44 -5.60 0.30
CA ASN A 9 -3.24 -6.24 0.82
C ASN A 9 -2.91 -7.46 -0.06
N VAL A 10 -1.73 -7.43 -0.68
CA VAL A 10 -1.22 -8.50 -1.55
C VAL A 10 -0.19 -9.31 -0.78
N TYR A 11 -0.31 -10.64 -0.84
CA TYR A 11 0.60 -11.57 -0.18
C TYR A 11 1.37 -12.38 -1.22
N SER A 12 2.63 -12.70 -0.93
CA SER A 12 3.35 -13.74 -1.66
C SER A 12 2.64 -15.09 -1.50
N THR A 13 2.87 -16.02 -2.41
CA THR A 13 2.18 -17.32 -2.42
C THR A 13 2.50 -18.16 -1.17
N ASP A 14 3.71 -18.02 -0.63
CA ASP A 14 4.17 -18.61 0.62
C ASP A 14 3.82 -17.76 1.86
N LYS A 15 3.19 -16.60 1.66
CA LYS A 15 2.74 -15.65 2.70
C LYS A 15 3.86 -15.08 3.58
N THR A 16 5.08 -15.05 3.06
CA THR A 16 6.24 -14.48 3.75
C THR A 16 6.35 -12.96 3.55
N ASP A 17 5.89 -12.46 2.41
CA ASP A 17 5.85 -11.04 2.08
C ASP A 17 4.42 -10.52 2.00
N SER A 18 4.21 -9.27 2.40
CA SER A 18 2.96 -8.54 2.20
C SER A 18 3.19 -7.12 1.72
N PHE A 19 2.23 -6.61 0.97
CA PHE A 19 2.28 -5.30 0.36
C PHE A 19 0.93 -4.61 0.48
N HIS A 20 0.93 -3.37 0.96
CA HIS A 20 -0.24 -2.50 0.80
C HIS A 20 -0.17 -1.85 -0.58
N VAL A 21 -1.15 -2.15 -1.42
CA VAL A 21 -1.21 -1.68 -2.80
C VAL A 21 -2.42 -0.78 -3.00
N VAL A 22 -2.19 0.37 -3.63
CA VAL A 22 -3.25 1.29 -4.07
C VAL A 22 -3.27 1.35 -5.58
N SER A 23 -4.43 1.14 -6.18
CA SER A 23 -4.61 1.14 -7.63
C SER A 23 -5.58 2.25 -8.05
N PHE A 24 -5.17 3.09 -9.00
CA PHE A 24 -6.01 4.10 -9.64
C PHE A 24 -6.40 3.66 -11.05
N ILE A 25 -7.69 3.44 -11.28
CA ILE A 25 -8.23 2.87 -12.50
C ILE A 25 -8.98 3.95 -13.27
N LYS A 26 -8.49 4.32 -14.46
CA LYS A 26 -9.18 5.25 -15.35
C LYS A 26 -10.11 4.48 -16.28
N LEU A 27 -11.37 4.91 -16.35
CA LEU A 27 -12.42 4.31 -17.15
C LEU A 27 -12.92 5.28 -18.24
N LYS A 28 -13.21 4.73 -19.41
CA LYS A 28 -13.94 5.39 -20.49
C LYS A 28 -14.91 4.38 -21.12
N ASP A 29 -16.19 4.77 -21.24
CA ASP A 29 -17.24 3.93 -21.80
C ASP A 29 -17.27 2.52 -21.15
N ASP A 30 -17.20 2.51 -19.81
CA ASP A 30 -17.13 1.33 -18.94
C ASP A 30 -15.94 0.38 -19.17
N LYS A 31 -14.91 0.82 -19.90
CA LYS A 31 -13.67 0.07 -20.12
C LYS A 31 -12.49 0.72 -19.41
N ILE A 32 -11.59 -0.11 -18.87
CA ILE A 32 -10.32 0.33 -18.29
C ILE A 32 -9.41 0.83 -19.42
N ILE A 33 -8.92 2.06 -19.29
CA ILE A 33 -8.01 2.70 -20.25
C ILE A 33 -6.62 2.99 -19.66
N SER A 34 -6.48 2.96 -18.34
CA SER A 34 -5.21 3.17 -17.63
C SER A 34 -5.34 2.58 -16.23
N LEU A 35 -4.23 2.08 -15.70
CA LEU A 35 -4.09 1.59 -14.34
C LEU A 35 -2.74 2.09 -13.82
N ASP A 36 -2.76 2.85 -12.74
CA ASP A 36 -1.56 3.31 -12.03
C ASP A 36 -1.55 2.63 -10.64
N GLU A 37 -0.52 1.84 -10.32
CA GLU A 37 -0.43 1.11 -9.04
C GLU A 37 0.78 1.53 -8.21
N TYR A 38 0.55 1.72 -6.92
CA TYR A 38 1.55 2.08 -5.93
C TYR A 38 1.67 0.96 -4.92
N TRP A 39 2.87 0.40 -4.81
CA TRP A 39 3.19 -0.76 -3.96
C TRP A 39 4.03 -0.32 -2.77
N GLY A 40 3.50 -0.50 -1.56
CA GLY A 40 4.21 -0.31 -0.30
C GLY A 40 4.58 -1.66 0.31
N ASP A 41 5.88 -1.90 0.49
CA ASP A 41 6.42 -3.07 1.18
C ASP A 41 6.16 -2.98 2.70
N ASP A 42 5.63 -4.06 3.29
CA ASP A 42 5.33 -4.17 4.73
C ASP A 42 6.51 -4.70 5.56
N GLY A 43 7.69 -4.73 4.98
CA GLY A 43 8.92 -5.16 5.60
C GLY A 43 9.25 -4.33 6.84
N LYS A 44 10.33 -4.77 7.50
CA LYS A 44 10.71 -4.19 8.78
C LYS A 44 10.91 -2.68 8.66
N PRO A 45 10.39 -1.90 9.63
CA PRO A 45 10.73 -0.49 9.75
C PRO A 45 12.23 -0.25 9.64
N PRO A 46 12.67 0.86 9.00
CA PRO A 46 14.07 1.23 9.05
C PRO A 46 14.49 1.46 10.50
N GLN A 47 15.75 1.13 10.81
CA GLN A 47 16.27 1.07 12.18
C GLN A 47 16.04 2.36 12.98
N TRP A 48 16.22 3.52 12.35
CA TRP A 48 16.00 4.82 13.00
C TRP A 48 14.56 5.00 13.51
N ARG A 49 13.55 4.38 12.86
CA ARG A 49 12.14 4.41 13.29
C ARG A 49 11.91 3.51 14.50
N LEU A 50 12.63 2.40 14.60
CA LEU A 50 12.59 1.52 15.77
C LEU A 50 13.29 2.17 16.98
N GLU A 51 14.38 2.88 16.74
CA GLU A 51 15.17 3.58 17.77
C GLU A 51 14.46 4.84 18.28
N LYS A 52 13.64 5.47 17.44
CA LYS A 52 12.71 6.51 17.88
C LYS A 52 11.65 5.89 18.80
N LYS A 53 11.93 5.91 20.10
CA LYS A 53 10.94 5.75 21.18
C LYS A 53 9.97 6.92 21.21
N THR A 54 9.25 7.20 20.14
CA THR A 54 8.20 8.22 20.13
C THR A 54 6.95 7.65 20.78
N TRP A 55 6.94 7.69 22.11
CA TRP A 55 5.81 7.98 23.01
C TRP A 55 6.09 7.34 24.38
N ASN A 56 6.69 8.12 25.29
CA ASN A 56 6.76 7.76 26.71
C ASN A 56 5.37 8.01 27.30
N LYS A 57 4.63 6.96 27.69
CA LYS A 57 3.30 7.05 28.35
C LYS A 57 3.37 7.46 29.83
N ASN A 58 4.48 8.03 30.29
CA ASN A 58 4.73 8.29 31.72
C ASN A 58 4.70 9.79 32.07
N THR A 59 3.74 10.53 31.52
CA THR A 59 3.15 11.71 32.18
C THR A 59 1.68 11.43 32.41
#